data_AF-A0A2A4ZH38-F1
#
_entry.id   AF-A0A2A4ZH38-F1
#
_cell.length_a   1.000
_cell.length_b   1.000
_cell.length_c   1.000
_cell.angle_alpha   90.00
_cell.angle_beta   90.00
_cell.angle_gamma   90.00
#
_symmetry.space_group_name_H-M   'P 1'
#
loop_
_entity.id
_entity.type
_entity.pdbx_description
1 polymer ?
#
loop_
_entity_poly.entity_id
_entity_poly.type
_entity_poly.pdbx_seq_one_letter_code
_entity_poly.pdbx_strand_id
1 'polypeptide(L)' 'MTTRNLIQTLGGYRAVATRLNKKPTTVHTHMQEGVIPASWYDALCMMAREKGIKEPPRSMFSFLQVAPDDEKGRDAA' A
#
# COMPACT_ATOMS: atom_id res chain seq x y z
N MET A 1 5.93 -8.99 1.14
CA MET A 1 5.00 -8.49 0.10
C MET A 1 5.48 -7.12 -0.32
N THR A 2 5.81 -6.88 -1.60
CA THR A 2 6.19 -5.55 -2.09
C THR A 2 4.98 -4.81 -2.64
N THR A 3 5.04 -3.47 -2.62
CA THR A 3 4.04 -2.54 -3.15
C THR A 3 3.60 -2.90 -4.56
N ARG A 4 4.55 -3.26 -5.42
CA ARG A 4 4.32 -3.76 -6.78
C ARG A 4 3.44 -5.01 -6.82
N ASN A 5 3.75 -5.99 -5.96
CA ASN A 5 3.03 -7.26 -5.96
C ASN A 5 1.58 -7.05 -5.52
N LEU A 6 1.36 -6.23 -4.49
CA LEU A 6 0.02 -5.84 -4.06
C LEU A 6 -0.80 -5.22 -5.20
N ILE A 7 -0.23 -4.19 -5.85
CA ILE A 7 -0.89 -3.49 -6.96
C ILE A 7 -1.19 -4.48 -8.09
N GLN A 8 -0.30 -5.41 -8.40
CA GLN A 8 -0.55 -6.47 -9.38
C GLN A 8 -1.68 -7.41 -8.96
N THR A 9 -1.70 -7.90 -7.71
CA THR A 9 -2.77 -8.78 -7.19
C THR A 9 -4.14 -8.10 -7.21
N LEU A 10 -4.17 -6.79 -6.96
CA LEU A 10 -5.39 -5.98 -6.99
C LEU A 10 -5.94 -5.77 -8.42
N GLY A 11 -5.22 -6.17 -9.47
CA GLY A 11 -5.62 -5.99 -10.87
C GLY A 11 -4.71 -5.04 -11.66
N GLY A 12 -3.55 -4.70 -11.11
CA GLY A 12 -2.55 -3.83 -11.73
C GLY A 12 -2.76 -2.35 -11.41
N TYR A 13 -1.72 -1.57 -11.72
CA TYR A 13 -1.68 -0.12 -11.46
C TYR A 13 -2.75 0.65 -12.24
N ARG A 14 -3.18 0.15 -13.40
CA ARG A 14 -4.27 0.76 -14.18
C ARG A 14 -5.62 0.65 -13.47
N ALA A 15 -5.97 -0.53 -12.95
CA ALA A 15 -7.23 -0.73 -12.22
C ALA A 15 -7.28 0.13 -10.95
N VAL A 16 -6.15 0.16 -10.21
CA VAL A 16 -5.97 1.02 -9.04
C VAL A 16 -6.10 2.51 -9.42
N ALA A 17 -5.46 2.94 -10.50
CA ALA A 17 -5.54 4.33 -10.98
C ALA A 17 -6.97 4.74 -11.34
N THR A 18 -7.71 3.86 -12.04
CA THR A 18 -9.12 4.08 -12.37
C THR A 18 -9.98 4.17 -11.12
N ARG A 19 -9.78 3.30 -10.12
CA ARG A 19 -10.56 3.33 -8.87
C ARG A 19 -10.28 4.58 -8.03
N LEU A 20 -9.02 5.01 -8.00
CA LEU A 20 -8.60 6.23 -7.32
C LEU A 20 -8.94 7.51 -8.10
N ASN A 21 -9.44 7.39 -9.34
CA ASN A 21 -9.61 8.49 -10.28
C ASN A 21 -8.32 9.34 -10.41
N LYS A 22 -7.16 8.68 -10.43
CA LYS A 22 -5.83 9.29 -10.54
C LYS A 22 -5.18 8.90 -11.86
N LYS A 23 -4.19 9.70 -12.28
CA LYS A 23 -3.38 9.36 -13.45
C LYS A 23 -2.57 8.09 -13.16
N PRO A 24 -2.46 7.16 -14.14
CA PRO A 24 -1.65 5.96 -13.98
C PRO A 24 -0.16 6.27 -13.77
N THR A 25 0.30 7.42 -14.26
CA THR A 25 1.66 7.92 -13.98
C THR A 25 1.88 8.19 -12.50
N THR A 26 0.90 8.78 -11.79
CA THR A 26 0.98 9.00 -10.34
C THR A 26 1.09 7.69 -9.57
N VAL A 27 0.32 6.68 -9.96
CA VAL A 27 0.41 5.32 -9.36
C VAL A 27 1.76 4.70 -9.66
N HIS A 28 2.28 4.87 -10.87
CA HIS A 28 3.59 4.37 -11.25
C HIS A 28 4.73 5.01 -10.47
N THR A 29 4.72 6.35 -10.30
CA THR A 29 5.72 7.08 -9.51
C THR A 29 5.72 6.60 -8.07
N HIS A 30 4.57 6.59 -7.38
CA HIS A 30 4.47 6.07 -6.01
C HIS A 30 4.86 4.59 -5.89
N MET A 31 4.57 3.78 -6.92
CA MET A 31 5.01 2.40 -6.99
C MET A 31 6.54 2.26 -7.14
N GLN A 32 7.19 3.15 -7.90
CA GLN A 32 8.65 3.19 -8.05
C GLN A 32 9.35 3.73 -6.80
N GLU A 33 8.80 4.77 -6.18
CA GLU A 33 9.27 5.31 -4.91
C GLU A 33 9.06 4.33 -3.75
N GLY A 34 8.17 3.34 -3.93
CA GLY A 34 7.85 2.34 -2.91
C GLY A 34 6.93 2.87 -1.80
N VAL A 35 6.50 4.13 -1.89
CA VAL A 35 5.66 4.82 -0.91
C VAL A 35 4.28 5.04 -1.50
N ILE A 36 3.25 4.43 -0.90
CA ILE A 36 1.86 4.73 -1.25
C ILE A 36 1.29 5.72 -0.22
N PRO A 37 0.54 6.75 -0.65
CA PRO A 37 -0.16 7.65 0.27
C PRO A 37 -1.21 6.92 1.12
N ALA A 38 -1.36 7.34 2.39
CA ALA A 38 -2.41 6.84 3.29
C ALA A 38 -3.82 7.11 2.74
N SER A 39 -3.98 8.14 1.92
CA SER A 39 -5.24 8.47 1.25
C SER A 39 -5.69 7.40 0.25
N TRP A 40 -4.80 6.50 -0.19
CA TRP A 40 -5.15 5.40 -1.11
C TRP A 40 -5.50 4.11 -0.37
N TYR A 41 -5.19 4.04 0.93
CA TYR A 41 -5.44 2.85 1.75
C TYR A 41 -6.91 2.43 1.68
N ASP A 42 -7.83 3.37 1.85
CA ASP A 42 -9.26 3.09 1.92
C ASP A 42 -9.78 2.48 0.61
N ALA A 43 -9.43 3.10 -0.53
CA ALA A 43 -9.80 2.60 -1.84
C ALA A 43 -9.18 1.23 -2.16
N LEU A 44 -7.92 1.00 -1.77
CA LEU A 44 -7.24 -0.28 -1.98
C LEU A 44 -7.81 -1.38 -1.07
N CYS A 45 -8.18 -1.02 0.16
CA CYS A 45 -8.86 -1.90 1.11
C CYS A 45 -10.23 -2.32 0.56
N MET A 46 -11.02 -1.37 0.04
CA MET A 46 -12.28 -1.67 -0.64
C MET A 46 -12.07 -2.63 -1.82
N MET A 47 -11.08 -2.38 -2.69
CA MET A 47 -10.80 -3.30 -3.80
C MET A 47 -10.32 -4.69 -3.35
N ALA A 48 -9.50 -4.74 -2.29
CA ALA A 48 -9.04 -6.01 -1.72
C ALA A 48 -10.23 -6.83 -1.23
N ARG A 49 -11.16 -6.18 -0.50
CA ARG A 49 -12.38 -6.77 0.01
C ARG A 49 -13.32 -7.23 -1.11
N GLU A 50 -13.51 -6.43 -2.15
CA GLU A 50 -14.31 -6.80 -3.34
C GLU A 50 -13.73 -8.03 -4.06
N LYS A 51 -12.41 -8.21 -4.03
CA LYS A 51 -11.73 -9.36 -4.64
C LYS A 51 -11.50 -10.54 -3.69
N GLY A 52 -11.85 -10.42 -2.41
CA GLY A 52 -11.55 -11.43 -1.39
C GLY A 52 -10.06 -11.62 -1.13
N ILE A 53 -9.23 -10.61 -1.43
CA ILE A 53 -7.79 -10.62 -1.19
C ILE A 53 -7.52 -10.12 0.22
N LYS A 54 -6.49 -10.65 0.88
CA LYS A 54 -6.03 -10.22 2.20
C LYS A 54 -5.68 -8.73 2.18
N GLU A 55 -6.33 -7.96 3.06
CA GLU A 55 -6.15 -6.51 3.16
C GLU A 55 -4.67 -6.17 3.39
N PRO A 56 -4.11 -5.21 2.63
CA PRO A 56 -2.72 -4.83 2.83
C PRO A 56 -2.55 -4.13 4.18
N PRO A 57 -1.45 -4.38 4.90
CA PRO A 57 -1.20 -3.73 6.18
C PRO A 57 -1.02 -2.22 5.99
N ARG A 58 -1.66 -1.43 6.85
CA ARG A 58 -1.63 0.05 6.81
C ARG A 58 -0.21 0.62 6.87
N SER A 59 0.73 -0.11 7.47
CA SER A 59 2.16 0.24 7.52
C SER A 59 2.80 0.40 6.14
N MET A 60 2.23 -0.17 5.07
CA MET A 60 2.69 0.06 3.68
C MET A 60 2.25 1.40 3.09
N PHE A 61 1.27 2.06 3.69
CA PHE A 61 0.65 3.29 3.19
C PHE A 61 1.02 4.52 4.02
N SER A 62 1.96 4.35 4.96
CA SER A 62 2.40 5.47 5.79
C SER A 62 3.39 6.32 5.00
N PHE A 63 3.05 7.60 4.83
CA PHE A 63 3.95 8.63 4.30
C PHE A 63 5.07 8.97 5.29
N LEU A 64 4.86 8.69 6.57
CA LEU A 64 5.95 8.68 7.53
C LEU A 64 6.87 7.53 7.14
N GLN A 65 8.11 7.86 6.74
CA GLN A 65 9.24 7.00 7.04
C GLN A 65 9.24 6.81 8.56
N VAL A 66 8.38 5.92 9.05
CA VAL A 66 8.64 5.28 10.33
C VAL A 66 9.87 4.46 10.00
N ALA A 67 11.04 5.03 10.31
CA ALA A 67 12.25 4.24 10.47
C ALA A 67 11.80 2.97 11.19
N PRO A 68 12.13 1.77 10.67
CA PRO A 68 11.66 0.53 11.26
C PRO A 68 11.87 0.65 12.76
N ASP A 69 10.76 0.72 13.50
CA ASP A 69 10.81 0.70 14.95
C ASP A 69 11.49 -0.62 15.24
N ASP A 70 12.71 -0.51 15.75
CA ASP A 70 13.54 -1.61 16.17
C ASP A 70 12.69 -2.34 17.21
N GLU A 71 11.99 -3.37 16.76
CA GLU A 71 11.20 -4.27 17.59
C GLU A 71 12.20 -5.05 18.45
N LYS A 72 12.70 -4.40 19.50
CA LYS A 72 13.37 -5.03 20.61
C LYS A 72 12.97 -4.38 21.91
N GLY A 73 11.67 -4.44 22.20
CA GLY A 73 11.25 -4.68 23.56
C GLY A 73 11.51 -6.15 23.91
N ARG A 74 12.60 -6.46 24.61
CA ARG A 74 12.69 -7.63 25.48
C ARG A 74 13.54 -7.34 26.72
N ASP A 75 12.81 -7.33 27.84
CA ASP A 75 13.20 -7.72 29.21
C ASP A 75 14.21 -6.79 29.91
N ALA A 76 13.84 -5.97 30.89
CA ALA A 76 13.35 -6.30 32.24
C ALA A 76 14.32 -7.21 33.02
N ALA A 77 15.25 -6.60 33.78
CA ALA A 77 15.66 -6.93 35.17
C ALA A 77 16.96 -6.20 35.53
#